data_AF-A0AAV6HZU0-F1
#
_entry.id   AF-A0AAV6HZU0-F1
#
_cell.length_a   1.000
_cell.length_b   1.000
_cell.length_c   1.000
_cell.angle_alpha   90.00
_cell.angle_beta   90.00
_cell.angle_gamma   90.00
#
_symmetry.space_group_name_H-M   'P 1'
#
loop_
_entity.id
_entity.type
_entity.pdbx_description
1 polymer ?
#
loop_
_entity_poly.entity_id
_entity_poly.type
_entity_poly.pdbx_seq_one_letter_code
_entity_poly.pdbx_strand_id
1 'polypeptide(L)'
;MAFPLLFTLIVLLSLRTKLSLADPRATQAALICTNTSAAPSDRQVFVANFLAAIDTLTPQVAARGYGGAVNGSGNTTVYAFGECMKDLSRNDCNQCFAQIKTQILRCLPFQRLIRGGRLFYDGCYIRYDDYMFFNESLSAVNRTVCGSVDFGGNKTLFRGNVVDLVRNLSVEAQNNDGFFVGSVTTGNLSVYGLAQCWEFVNGSGCGDCLANAVSRIGSCLSMEEGRVLNSGCYMRYSTSKFYNNSSTDTPPGKGGGNRLAVILAAASAAVAFLMIAATILFFARKKLVKKRRERKQLGPLLVSVNKSKLNFSYETLEHATNYFDNSNKLGQGGSGSVYKGILPDGQVVAVKRLFFNTRQWVDHFFNEVNLISGIHHKNLVKLLGCSITGPESLLVYEFVANQSVHDHLFGCSPIYDFYFNISIFAWNLYGLGTLCEAVDPSLHGKFEEEEARKLLQIGLLCVQASAELRPSMSMVVKMLKDNHEIPQPTKPPFLTAASAESSQCAQSRTSQSQPESYNTQSSGNNISESFIEPR
;
A
#
# COMPACT_ATOMS: atom_id res chain seq x y z
N MET A 1 -4.87 -49.93 -0.50
CA MET A 1 -4.75 -49.55 0.94
C MET A 1 -3.37 -49.00 1.34
N ALA A 2 -2.35 -48.94 0.46
CA ALA A 2 -1.02 -48.42 0.79
C ALA A 2 -0.81 -46.89 0.58
N PHE A 3 -1.69 -46.25 -0.21
CA PHE A 3 -1.64 -44.81 -0.49
C PHE A 3 -1.82 -43.88 0.73
N PRO A 4 -2.74 -44.16 1.69
CA PRO A 4 -2.94 -43.26 2.83
C PRO A 4 -1.79 -43.32 3.85
N LEU A 5 -1.11 -44.47 4.00
CA LEU A 5 0.05 -44.63 4.88
C LEU A 5 1.31 -43.92 4.35
N LEU A 6 1.50 -43.92 3.03
CA LEU A 6 2.60 -43.19 2.40
C LEU A 6 2.37 -41.67 2.47
N PHE A 7 1.13 -41.22 2.30
CA PHE A 7 0.76 -39.82 2.43
C PHE A 7 0.95 -39.30 3.85
N THR A 8 0.53 -40.05 4.88
CA THR A 8 0.75 -39.68 6.28
C THR A 8 2.24 -39.67 6.66
N LEU A 9 3.03 -40.61 6.15
CA LEU A 9 4.49 -40.60 6.36
C LEU A 9 5.18 -39.40 5.69
N ILE A 10 4.77 -39.03 4.47
CA ILE A 10 5.30 -37.84 3.76
C ILE A 10 4.90 -36.56 4.48
N VAL A 11 3.66 -36.46 4.97
CA VAL A 11 3.20 -35.32 5.78
C VAL A 11 4.04 -35.22 7.07
N LEU A 12 4.24 -36.33 7.79
CA LEU A 12 5.06 -36.38 9.00
C LEU A 12 6.55 -36.06 8.75
N LEU A 13 7.11 -36.45 7.59
CA LEU A 13 8.48 -36.11 7.19
C LEU A 13 8.61 -34.64 6.76
N SER A 14 7.60 -34.08 6.07
CA SER A 14 7.55 -32.65 5.69
C SER A 14 7.34 -31.72 6.89
N LEU A 15 6.73 -32.21 7.97
CA LEU A 15 6.66 -31.53 9.28
C LEU A 15 8.01 -31.50 10.01
N ARG A 16 9.01 -32.31 9.60
CA ARG A 16 10.35 -32.34 10.20
C ARG A 16 11.43 -31.60 9.41
N THR A 17 11.18 -31.23 8.16
CA THR A 17 12.08 -30.32 7.43
C THR A 17 11.77 -28.89 7.83
N LYS A 18 12.64 -28.27 8.64
CA LYS A 18 12.62 -26.81 8.83
C LYS A 18 12.76 -26.16 7.46
N LEU A 19 11.66 -25.66 6.91
CA LEU A 19 11.68 -24.81 5.74
C LEU A 19 12.57 -23.61 6.12
N SER A 20 13.70 -23.43 5.43
CA SER A 20 14.49 -22.21 5.55
C SER A 20 13.65 -21.07 5.02
N LEU A 21 12.80 -20.49 5.85
CA LEU A 21 12.12 -19.23 5.55
C LEU A 21 13.22 -18.18 5.39
N ALA A 22 13.36 -17.64 4.19
CA ALA A 22 14.06 -16.38 4.00
C ALA A 22 13.32 -15.31 4.81
N ASP A 23 14.02 -14.65 5.73
CA ASP A 23 13.50 -13.53 6.50
C ASP A 23 14.27 -12.27 6.11
N PRO A 24 13.81 -11.51 5.09
CA PRO A 24 14.44 -10.27 4.69
C PRO A 24 14.29 -9.15 5.73
N ARG A 25 13.54 -9.38 6.82
CA ARG A 25 13.23 -8.40 7.87
C ARG A 25 12.74 -7.06 7.31
N ALA A 26 11.87 -7.14 6.30
CA ALA A 26 11.33 -5.97 5.61
C ALA A 26 10.15 -5.30 6.34
N THR A 27 10.05 -5.49 7.66
CA THR A 27 9.08 -4.80 8.50
C THR A 27 9.47 -3.33 8.61
N GLN A 28 8.53 -2.43 8.29
CA GLN A 28 8.76 -0.99 8.38
C GLN A 28 8.85 -0.53 9.83
N ALA A 29 10.01 -0.01 10.23
CA ALA A 29 10.20 0.65 11.53
C ALA A 29 9.74 2.12 11.49
N ALA A 30 10.10 2.88 10.44
CA ALA A 30 9.60 4.24 10.22
C ALA A 30 9.81 4.72 8.79
N LEU A 31 8.89 5.56 8.31
CA LEU A 31 9.05 6.40 7.13
C LEU A 31 9.03 7.86 7.60
N ILE A 32 10.05 8.63 7.23
CA ILE A 32 10.20 10.04 7.60
C ILE A 32 10.45 10.82 6.32
N CYS A 33 9.50 11.68 5.95
CA CYS A 33 9.65 12.59 4.83
C CYS A 33 9.94 14.00 5.36
N THR A 34 10.79 14.75 4.67
CA THR A 34 11.07 16.15 5.00
C THR A 34 9.88 17.04 4.65
N ASN A 35 9.90 18.29 5.13
CA ASN A 35 8.88 19.28 4.77
C ASN A 35 9.32 20.19 3.60
N THR A 36 10.52 19.98 3.06
CA THR A 36 11.05 20.75 1.94
C THR A 36 10.53 20.19 0.62
N SER A 37 10.02 21.06 -0.24
CA SER A 37 9.44 20.68 -1.54
C SER A 37 10.20 21.32 -2.68
N ALA A 38 10.26 20.65 -3.83
CA ALA A 38 10.83 21.23 -5.03
C ALA A 38 9.92 22.32 -5.62
N ALA A 39 10.55 23.42 -6.05
CA ALA A 39 9.89 24.47 -6.83
C ALA A 39 9.26 23.86 -8.09
N PRO A 40 8.09 24.35 -8.55
CA PRO A 40 7.37 23.76 -9.68
C PRO A 40 8.22 23.53 -10.95
N SER A 41 9.14 24.45 -11.27
CA SER A 41 10.07 24.34 -12.41
C SER A 41 11.06 23.17 -12.28
N ASP A 42 11.44 22.82 -11.06
CA ASP A 42 12.50 21.86 -10.77
C ASP A 42 11.94 20.44 -10.60
N ARG A 43 10.62 20.28 -10.47
CA ARG A 43 9.98 19.02 -10.08
C ARG A 43 10.30 17.88 -11.03
N GLN A 44 10.13 18.08 -12.32
CA GLN A 44 10.35 17.03 -13.32
C GLN A 44 11.81 16.55 -13.34
N VAL A 45 12.75 17.51 -13.27
CA VAL A 45 14.18 17.21 -13.27
C VAL A 45 14.60 16.52 -11.96
N PHE A 46 14.08 16.98 -10.82
CA PHE A 46 14.34 16.37 -9.52
C PHE A 46 13.84 14.92 -9.46
N VAL A 47 12.63 14.63 -9.97
CA VAL A 47 12.11 13.24 -10.08
C VAL A 47 13.06 12.37 -10.89
N ALA A 48 13.47 12.84 -12.06
CA ALA A 48 14.38 12.08 -12.92
C ALA A 48 15.72 11.81 -12.22
N ASN A 49 16.28 12.82 -11.54
CA ASN A 49 17.53 12.69 -10.80
C ASN A 49 17.39 11.71 -9.64
N PHE A 50 16.28 11.78 -8.89
CA PHE A 50 15.97 10.87 -7.80
C PHE A 50 15.86 9.42 -8.27
N LEU A 51 15.07 9.15 -9.32
CA LEU A 51 14.89 7.79 -9.83
C LEU A 51 16.22 7.18 -10.27
N ALA A 52 17.04 7.95 -10.98
CA ALA A 52 18.37 7.51 -11.39
C ALA A 52 19.34 7.31 -10.22
N ALA A 53 19.29 8.14 -9.17
CA ALA A 53 20.09 7.94 -7.96
C ALA A 53 19.71 6.64 -7.23
N ILE A 54 18.41 6.39 -7.08
CA ILE A 54 17.88 5.19 -6.40
C ILE A 54 18.11 3.92 -7.23
N ASP A 55 18.05 4.00 -8.56
CA ASP A 55 18.41 2.90 -9.46
C ASP A 55 19.90 2.55 -9.34
N THR A 56 20.77 3.56 -9.19
CA THR A 56 22.21 3.37 -9.00
C THR A 56 22.56 2.61 -7.71
N LEU A 57 21.74 2.73 -6.66
CA LEU A 57 21.97 2.02 -5.39
C LEU A 57 21.81 0.50 -5.52
N THR A 58 20.91 0.02 -6.38
CA THR A 58 20.55 -1.40 -6.46
C THR A 58 21.74 -2.32 -6.75
N PRO A 59 22.55 -2.10 -7.81
CA PRO A 59 23.71 -2.93 -8.09
C PRO A 59 24.81 -2.79 -7.03
N GLN A 60 24.94 -1.62 -6.39
CA GLN A 60 25.92 -1.42 -5.33
C GLN A 60 25.55 -2.22 -4.07
N VAL A 61 24.31 -2.10 -3.59
CA VAL A 61 23.83 -2.88 -2.43
C VAL A 61 23.91 -4.38 -2.71
N ALA A 62 23.57 -4.82 -3.93
CA ALA A 62 23.71 -6.22 -4.30
C ALA A 62 25.17 -6.70 -4.30
N ALA A 63 26.15 -5.83 -4.57
CA ALA A 63 27.57 -6.16 -4.62
C ALA A 63 28.20 -6.21 -3.23
N ARG A 64 27.93 -5.22 -2.39
CA ARG A 64 28.66 -4.94 -1.13
C ARG A 64 27.78 -4.79 0.12
N GLY A 65 26.46 -4.85 -0.01
CA GLY A 65 25.51 -4.64 1.09
C GLY A 65 25.15 -3.17 1.35
N TYR A 66 25.82 -2.22 0.71
CA TYR A 66 25.54 -0.79 0.81
C TYR A 66 25.80 -0.03 -0.51
N GLY A 67 25.35 1.21 -0.60
CA GLY A 67 25.56 2.05 -1.77
C GLY A 67 25.33 3.53 -1.52
N GLY A 68 26.01 4.36 -2.31
CA GLY A 68 25.85 5.80 -2.35
C GLY A 68 25.75 6.27 -3.80
N ALA A 69 24.88 7.25 -4.04
CA ALA A 69 24.68 7.87 -5.34
C ALA A 69 24.48 9.37 -5.19
N VAL A 70 24.99 10.12 -6.16
CA VAL A 70 24.74 11.55 -6.32
C VAL A 70 24.34 11.75 -7.77
N ASN A 71 23.22 12.42 -8.01
CA ASN A 71 22.75 12.65 -9.36
C ASN A 71 22.10 14.02 -9.52
N GLY A 72 22.28 14.65 -10.68
CA GLY A 72 21.82 16.01 -10.94
C GLY A 72 22.85 17.10 -10.59
N SER A 73 22.40 18.36 -10.65
CA SER A 73 23.22 19.53 -10.31
C SER A 73 22.37 20.67 -9.73
N GLY A 74 23.00 21.57 -8.96
CA GLY A 74 22.35 22.71 -8.32
C GLY A 74 21.16 22.29 -7.45
N ASN A 75 20.03 22.98 -7.59
CA ASN A 75 18.80 22.76 -6.82
C ASN A 75 18.06 21.45 -7.15
N THR A 76 18.52 20.71 -8.16
CA THR A 76 17.93 19.43 -8.58
C THR A 76 18.81 18.24 -8.17
N THR A 77 19.90 18.48 -7.45
CA THR A 77 20.81 17.42 -7.00
C THR A 77 20.11 16.52 -5.98
N VAL A 78 20.32 15.21 -6.11
CA VAL A 78 19.84 14.20 -5.17
C VAL A 78 21.02 13.41 -4.67
N TYR A 79 21.18 13.37 -3.35
CA TYR A 79 22.08 12.48 -2.64
C TYR A 79 21.27 11.30 -2.15
N ALA A 80 21.71 10.08 -2.40
CA ALA A 80 21.02 8.87 -1.98
C ALA A 80 21.99 7.86 -1.38
N PHE A 81 21.55 7.21 -0.31
CA PHE A 81 22.29 6.19 0.43
C PHE A 81 21.36 5.03 0.76
N GLY A 82 21.89 3.81 0.69
CA GLY A 82 21.16 2.63 1.12
C GLY A 82 22.09 1.55 1.64
N GLU A 83 21.66 0.83 2.66
CA GLU A 83 22.47 -0.20 3.33
C GLU A 83 21.57 -1.28 3.95
N CYS A 84 22.02 -2.53 3.90
CA CYS A 84 21.42 -3.66 4.60
C CYS A 84 22.06 -3.85 5.99
N MET A 85 21.31 -4.48 6.90
CA MET A 85 21.92 -4.95 8.14
C MET A 85 22.98 -6.02 7.86
N LYS A 86 24.15 -5.93 8.53
CA LYS A 86 25.33 -6.76 8.18
C LYS A 86 25.16 -8.26 8.46
N ASP A 87 24.18 -8.68 9.26
CA ASP A 87 23.85 -10.10 9.49
C ASP A 87 22.94 -10.73 8.44
N LEU A 88 22.39 -9.95 7.50
CA LEU A 88 21.55 -10.51 6.44
C LEU A 88 22.38 -11.31 5.43
N SER A 89 21.80 -12.42 4.95
CA SER A 89 22.32 -13.09 3.76
C SER A 89 22.21 -12.17 2.55
N ARG A 90 23.02 -12.41 1.51
CA ARG A 90 22.96 -11.63 0.27
C ARG A 90 21.57 -11.65 -0.37
N ASN A 91 20.87 -12.78 -0.29
CA ASN A 91 19.51 -12.91 -0.81
C ASN A 91 18.50 -12.09 0.02
N ASP A 92 18.59 -12.15 1.35
CA ASP A 92 17.70 -11.41 2.26
C ASP A 92 17.92 -9.90 2.16
N CYS A 93 19.19 -9.47 2.05
CA CYS A 93 19.55 -8.09 1.76
C CYS A 93 18.94 -7.60 0.43
N ASN A 94 19.11 -8.37 -0.64
CA ASN A 94 18.53 -8.01 -1.95
C ASN A 94 17.01 -7.91 -1.90
N GLN A 95 16.34 -8.81 -1.18
CA GLN A 95 14.89 -8.79 -1.01
C GLN A 95 14.42 -7.60 -0.17
N CYS A 96 15.10 -7.31 0.95
CA CYS A 96 14.80 -6.13 1.77
C CYS A 96 14.96 -4.85 0.95
N PHE A 97 16.10 -4.72 0.26
CA PHE A 97 16.41 -3.53 -0.51
C PHE A 97 15.48 -3.32 -1.71
N ALA A 98 15.06 -4.40 -2.38
CA ALA A 98 14.06 -4.32 -3.43
C ALA A 98 12.72 -3.77 -2.91
N GLN A 99 12.28 -4.17 -1.71
CA GLN A 99 11.05 -3.67 -1.12
C GLN A 99 11.19 -2.21 -0.66
N ILE A 100 12.26 -1.87 0.06
CA ILE A 100 12.46 -0.53 0.61
C ILE A 100 12.55 0.55 -0.49
N LYS A 101 13.20 0.21 -1.62
CA LYS A 101 13.30 1.05 -2.82
C LYS A 101 11.94 1.44 -3.40
N THR A 102 10.96 0.54 -3.35
CA THR A 102 9.60 0.84 -3.85
C THR A 102 8.80 1.68 -2.86
N GLN A 103 9.10 1.56 -1.57
CA GLN A 103 8.28 2.15 -0.51
C GLN A 103 8.73 3.57 -0.16
N ILE A 104 10.01 3.91 -0.38
CA ILE A 104 10.52 5.28 -0.22
C ILE A 104 9.84 6.29 -1.17
N LEU A 105 9.28 5.81 -2.29
CA LEU A 105 8.50 6.61 -3.25
C LEU A 105 7.27 7.28 -2.61
N ARG A 106 6.80 6.77 -1.46
CA ARG A 106 5.71 7.40 -0.69
C ARG A 106 6.05 8.79 -0.18
N CYS A 107 7.34 9.13 -0.05
CA CYS A 107 7.76 10.50 0.23
C CYS A 107 7.65 11.44 -0.98
N LEU A 108 7.39 10.93 -2.19
CA LEU A 108 7.25 11.75 -3.40
C LEU A 108 5.81 11.78 -3.90
N PRO A 109 4.81 12.24 -3.10
CA PRO A 109 3.49 12.48 -3.65
C PRO A 109 3.60 13.60 -4.70
N PHE A 110 3.01 13.37 -5.87
CA PHE A 110 3.13 14.24 -7.06
C PHE A 110 2.84 15.73 -6.79
N GLN A 111 2.03 16.04 -5.78
CA GLN A 111 1.63 17.39 -5.40
C GLN A 111 2.69 18.18 -4.59
N ARG A 112 3.55 17.50 -3.81
CA ARG A 112 4.47 18.15 -2.87
C ARG A 112 5.95 17.84 -3.09
N LEU A 113 6.27 17.00 -4.07
CA LEU A 113 7.61 16.54 -4.45
C LEU A 113 8.71 16.85 -3.41
N ILE A 114 8.70 16.05 -2.35
CA ILE A 114 9.51 16.27 -1.16
C ILE A 114 10.97 16.00 -1.50
N ARG A 115 11.88 16.84 -1.00
CA ARG A 115 13.30 16.80 -1.35
C ARG A 115 14.16 15.84 -0.52
N GLY A 116 13.61 15.32 0.57
CA GLY A 116 14.30 14.34 1.40
C GLY A 116 13.35 13.34 2.04
N GLY A 117 13.83 12.10 2.17
CA GLY A 117 13.08 11.01 2.78
C GLY A 117 14.00 9.93 3.34
N ARG A 118 13.59 9.33 4.45
CA ARG A 118 14.30 8.28 5.17
C ARG A 118 13.33 7.14 5.45
N LEU A 119 13.69 5.92 5.10
CA LEU A 119 12.91 4.74 5.39
C LEU A 119 13.79 3.71 6.08
N PHE A 120 13.32 3.27 7.24
CA PHE A 120 13.98 2.27 8.08
C PHE A 120 13.13 1.00 8.06
N TYR A 121 13.69 -0.07 7.54
CA TYR A 121 13.23 -1.43 7.76
C TYR A 121 14.12 -2.09 8.81
N ASP A 122 13.60 -3.13 9.47
CA ASP A 122 14.39 -3.89 10.43
C ASP A 122 15.60 -4.60 9.78
N GLY A 123 15.58 -4.81 8.46
CA GLY A 123 16.67 -5.42 7.70
C GLY A 123 17.48 -4.49 6.79
N CYS A 124 17.00 -3.27 6.51
CA CYS A 124 17.69 -2.36 5.59
C CYS A 124 17.24 -0.90 5.77
N TYR A 125 18.05 0.01 5.26
CA TYR A 125 17.86 1.45 5.36
C TYR A 125 18.04 2.10 3.99
N ILE A 126 17.25 3.14 3.72
CA ILE A 126 17.42 3.99 2.55
C ILE A 126 17.11 5.44 2.92
N ARG A 127 17.92 6.35 2.40
CA ARG A 127 17.76 7.79 2.55
C ARG A 127 18.09 8.50 1.26
N TYR A 128 17.32 9.54 0.96
CA TYR A 128 17.69 10.55 -0.01
C TYR A 128 17.46 11.94 0.57
N ASP A 129 18.20 12.92 0.05
CA ASP A 129 18.11 14.33 0.46
C ASP A 129 18.68 15.24 -0.63
N ASP A 130 18.45 16.55 -0.52
CA ASP A 130 18.97 17.58 -1.43
C ASP A 130 20.32 18.17 -0.98
N TYR A 131 20.88 17.66 0.12
CA TYR A 131 22.21 18.01 0.63
C TYR A 131 23.06 16.77 0.93
N MET A 132 24.38 16.97 1.01
CA MET A 132 25.33 15.88 1.25
C MET A 132 25.33 15.43 2.71
N PHE A 133 24.58 14.39 3.03
CA PHE A 133 24.37 13.90 4.41
C PHE A 133 25.21 12.66 4.81
N PHE A 134 26.09 12.15 3.94
CA PHE A 134 26.70 10.83 4.12
C PHE A 134 27.41 10.62 5.48
N ASN A 135 28.01 11.66 6.06
CA ASN A 135 28.71 11.58 7.36
C ASN A 135 27.87 12.16 8.53
N GLU A 136 26.54 12.26 8.39
CA GLU A 136 25.65 12.80 9.43
C GLU A 136 25.34 11.73 10.50
N SER A 137 25.86 11.90 11.72
CA SER A 137 25.61 10.98 12.84
C SER A 137 24.22 11.19 13.49
N LEU A 138 23.86 12.45 13.74
CA LEU A 138 22.64 12.85 14.45
C LEU A 138 21.91 13.96 13.70
N SER A 139 20.58 13.99 13.80
CA SER A 139 19.74 15.09 13.31
C SER A 139 18.46 15.22 14.13
N ALA A 140 17.78 16.36 14.01
CA ALA A 140 16.53 16.66 14.70
C ALA A 140 15.40 15.65 14.41
N VAL A 141 15.44 14.94 13.27
CA VAL A 141 14.43 13.94 12.89
C VAL A 141 14.72 12.52 13.41
N ASN A 142 15.78 12.35 14.21
CA ASN A 142 16.08 11.08 14.89
C ASN A 142 14.89 10.63 15.74
N ARG A 143 14.49 9.36 15.60
CA ARG A 143 13.24 8.85 16.18
C ARG A 143 13.47 7.60 17.03
N THR A 144 12.77 7.52 18.15
CA THR A 144 12.64 6.28 18.95
C THR A 144 11.29 5.65 18.66
N VAL A 145 11.25 4.33 18.46
CA VAL A 145 10.01 3.57 18.19
C VAL A 145 9.95 2.39 19.15
N CYS A 146 9.01 2.44 20.09
CA CYS A 146 8.76 1.34 21.03
C CYS A 146 7.74 0.35 20.47
N GLY A 147 7.83 -0.92 20.89
CA GLY A 147 6.82 -1.93 20.57
C GLY A 147 5.46 -1.60 21.16
N SER A 148 4.40 -2.21 20.61
CA SER A 148 3.01 -2.03 21.07
C SER A 148 2.66 -2.86 22.30
N VAL A 149 3.52 -3.81 22.68
CA VAL A 149 3.29 -4.76 23.78
C VAL A 149 4.19 -4.42 24.95
N ASP A 150 3.57 -4.21 26.11
CA ASP A 150 4.24 -4.04 27.40
C ASP A 150 4.76 -5.40 27.90
N PHE A 151 5.95 -5.41 28.50
CA PHE A 151 6.53 -6.65 29.00
C PHE A 151 5.78 -7.14 30.25
N GLY A 152 5.14 -8.30 30.14
CA GLY A 152 4.30 -8.86 31.20
C GLY A 152 5.03 -9.54 32.36
N GLY A 153 6.36 -9.69 32.29
CA GLY A 153 7.16 -10.39 33.31
C GLY A 153 7.73 -9.48 34.40
N ASN A 154 8.84 -9.90 35.03
CA ASN A 154 9.57 -9.08 36.01
C ASN A 154 10.22 -7.86 35.33
N LYS A 155 9.54 -6.71 35.39
CA LYS A 155 9.95 -5.46 34.72
C LYS A 155 11.30 -4.91 35.20
N THR A 156 11.63 -5.07 36.48
CA THR A 156 12.91 -4.58 37.03
C THR A 156 14.07 -5.37 36.44
N LEU A 157 13.94 -6.70 36.41
CA LEU A 157 14.94 -7.58 35.80
C LEU A 157 15.06 -7.33 34.30
N PHE A 158 13.93 -7.22 33.60
CA PHE A 158 13.91 -6.92 32.16
C PHE A 158 14.59 -5.60 31.84
N ARG A 159 14.24 -4.52 32.58
CA ARG A 159 14.86 -3.21 32.42
C ARG A 159 16.37 -3.28 32.63
N GLY A 160 16.84 -4.00 33.65
CA GLY A 160 18.27 -4.24 33.88
C GLY A 160 18.94 -4.92 32.69
N ASN A 161 18.37 -6.05 32.23
CA ASN A 161 18.89 -6.79 31.08
C ASN A 161 18.93 -5.95 29.79
N VAL A 162 17.91 -5.13 29.52
CA VAL A 162 17.90 -4.25 28.34
C VAL A 162 18.98 -3.18 28.46
N VAL A 163 19.13 -2.54 29.62
CA VAL A 163 20.17 -1.50 29.85
C VAL A 163 21.58 -2.07 29.66
N ASP A 164 21.85 -3.26 30.21
CA ASP A 164 23.14 -3.92 30.07
C ASP A 164 23.41 -4.32 28.61
N LEU A 165 22.39 -4.86 27.94
CA LEU A 165 22.47 -5.24 26.53
C LEU A 165 22.81 -4.03 25.64
N VAL A 166 22.08 -2.92 25.75
CA VAL A 166 22.28 -1.76 24.86
C VAL A 166 23.62 -1.06 25.09
N ARG A 167 24.12 -1.05 26.34
CA ARG A 167 25.47 -0.57 26.66
C ARG A 167 26.53 -1.46 26.01
N ASN A 168 26.39 -2.78 26.12
CA ASN A 168 27.30 -3.73 25.49
C ASN A 168 27.30 -3.57 23.96
N LEU A 169 26.10 -3.49 23.36
CA LEU A 169 25.93 -3.23 21.92
C LEU A 169 26.63 -1.94 21.48
N SER A 170 26.55 -0.86 22.26
CA SER A 170 27.19 0.41 21.89
C SER A 170 28.72 0.37 21.88
N VAL A 171 29.34 -0.45 22.74
CA VAL A 171 30.80 -0.57 22.84
C VAL A 171 31.30 -1.56 21.80
N GLU A 172 30.69 -2.75 21.75
CA GLU A 172 31.14 -3.81 20.86
C GLU A 172 30.91 -3.45 19.38
N ALA A 173 29.85 -2.74 19.02
CA ALA A 173 29.66 -2.31 17.64
C ALA A 173 30.78 -1.37 17.17
N GLN A 174 31.29 -0.47 18.03
CA GLN A 174 32.42 0.40 17.67
C GLN A 174 33.72 -0.38 17.42
N ASN A 175 33.92 -1.48 18.16
CA ASN A 175 35.08 -2.36 18.01
C ASN A 175 34.98 -3.30 16.80
N ASN A 176 33.76 -3.49 16.25
CA ASN A 176 33.47 -4.45 15.19
C ASN A 176 32.94 -3.74 13.93
N ASP A 177 33.68 -2.74 13.43
CA ASP A 177 33.37 -1.99 12.21
C ASP A 177 31.92 -1.44 12.16
N GLY A 178 31.48 -0.91 13.30
CA GLY A 178 30.15 -0.33 13.46
C GLY A 178 29.02 -1.34 13.56
N PHE A 179 29.26 -2.64 13.78
CA PHE A 179 28.17 -3.63 13.85
C PHE A 179 28.35 -4.66 14.96
N PHE A 180 27.30 -4.90 15.74
CA PHE A 180 27.30 -5.99 16.73
C PHE A 180 25.89 -6.51 17.01
N VAL A 181 25.81 -7.81 17.31
CA VAL A 181 24.61 -8.49 17.79
C VAL A 181 24.91 -9.21 19.09
N GLY A 182 23.95 -9.26 19.99
CA GLY A 182 24.16 -9.87 21.30
C GLY A 182 22.87 -10.18 22.03
N SER A 183 23.03 -10.89 23.16
CA SER A 183 21.92 -11.21 24.05
C SER A 183 22.35 -11.16 25.51
N VAL A 184 21.43 -10.77 26.39
CA VAL A 184 21.59 -10.86 27.84
C VAL A 184 20.50 -11.80 28.36
N THR A 185 20.92 -12.83 29.09
CA THR A 185 20.03 -13.85 29.66
C THR A 185 20.23 -13.91 31.17
N THR A 186 19.16 -13.68 31.92
CA THR A 186 19.14 -13.78 33.38
C THR A 186 17.97 -14.66 33.81
N GLY A 187 18.27 -15.84 34.36
CA GLY A 187 17.27 -16.87 34.61
C GLY A 187 16.62 -17.35 33.30
N ASN A 188 15.30 -17.31 33.21
CA ASN A 188 14.55 -17.69 32.01
C ASN A 188 14.25 -16.52 31.07
N LEU A 189 14.73 -15.31 31.38
CA LEU A 189 14.49 -14.11 30.59
C LEU A 189 15.70 -13.81 29.69
N SER A 190 15.48 -13.83 28.38
CA SER A 190 16.48 -13.44 27.38
C SER A 190 16.03 -12.19 26.63
N VAL A 191 16.96 -11.26 26.41
CA VAL A 191 16.77 -10.10 25.57
C VAL A 191 17.85 -10.12 24.49
N TYR A 192 17.45 -9.92 23.24
CA TYR A 192 18.31 -9.94 22.06
C TYR A 192 18.39 -8.55 21.48
N GLY A 193 19.54 -8.18 20.92
CA GLY A 193 19.69 -6.87 20.31
C GLY A 193 20.78 -6.80 19.24
N LEU A 194 20.70 -5.72 18.47
CA LEU A 194 21.55 -5.41 17.32
C LEU A 194 21.82 -3.92 17.31
N ALA A 195 23.06 -3.53 17.04
CA ALA A 195 23.46 -2.15 16.77
C ALA A 195 24.27 -2.09 15.47
N GLN A 196 23.98 -1.09 14.63
CA GLN A 196 24.69 -0.83 13.39
C GLN A 196 24.90 0.66 13.19
N CYS A 197 26.12 1.09 12.91
CA CYS A 197 26.43 2.38 12.31
C CYS A 197 26.39 2.26 10.79
N TRP A 198 25.92 3.31 10.12
CA TRP A 198 25.89 3.35 8.67
C TRP A 198 27.31 3.55 8.11
N GLU A 199 27.58 2.91 6.98
CA GLU A 199 28.93 2.77 6.42
C GLU A 199 29.68 4.10 6.23
N PHE A 200 28.99 5.18 5.87
CA PHE A 200 29.62 6.48 5.59
C PHE A 200 29.85 7.38 6.82
N VAL A 201 29.46 6.91 8.02
CA VAL A 201 29.71 7.63 9.27
C VAL A 201 31.08 7.26 9.80
N ASN A 202 31.88 8.27 10.16
CA ASN A 202 33.20 8.04 10.73
C ASN A 202 33.16 7.43 12.15
N GLY A 203 34.30 6.91 12.63
CA GLY A 203 34.36 6.19 13.92
C GLY A 203 33.86 7.01 15.12
N SER A 204 34.24 8.30 15.22
CA SER A 204 33.75 9.17 16.30
C SER A 204 32.24 9.42 16.20
N GLY A 205 31.73 9.68 14.99
CA GLY A 205 30.30 9.86 14.74
C GLY A 205 29.48 8.60 15.01
N CYS A 206 30.05 7.41 14.77
CA CYS A 206 29.46 6.13 15.13
C CYS A 206 29.33 6.01 16.65
N GLY A 207 30.40 6.34 17.40
CA GLY A 207 30.39 6.35 18.86
C GLY A 207 29.35 7.30 19.45
N ASP A 208 29.33 8.55 18.98
CA ASP A 208 28.33 9.55 19.39
C ASP A 208 26.89 9.09 19.09
N CYS A 209 26.69 8.48 17.92
CA CYS A 209 25.38 8.00 17.50
C CYS A 209 24.87 6.85 18.39
N LEU A 210 25.73 5.88 18.69
CA LEU A 210 25.38 4.73 19.54
C LEU A 210 25.21 5.13 21.00
N ALA A 211 26.02 6.06 21.52
CA ALA A 211 25.83 6.64 22.85
C ALA A 211 24.47 7.37 22.95
N ASN A 212 24.11 8.13 21.91
CA ASN A 212 22.79 8.75 21.82
C ASN A 212 21.66 7.71 21.78
N ALA A 213 21.85 6.60 21.07
CA ALA A 213 20.88 5.51 21.02
C ALA A 213 20.66 4.86 22.39
N VAL A 214 21.72 4.62 23.17
CA VAL A 214 21.61 4.10 24.55
C VAL A 214 20.81 5.04 25.46
N SER A 215 20.96 6.36 25.30
CA SER A 215 20.17 7.33 26.05
C SER A 215 18.69 7.30 25.62
N ARG A 216 18.42 7.35 24.32
CA ARG A 216 17.08 7.46 23.75
C ARG A 216 16.23 6.19 23.90
N ILE A 217 16.85 5.00 23.85
CA ILE A 217 16.13 3.73 24.03
C ILE A 217 15.52 3.61 25.44
N GLY A 218 15.99 4.43 26.39
CA GLY A 218 15.48 4.52 27.75
C GLY A 218 13.96 4.72 27.86
N SER A 219 13.34 5.37 26.87
CA SER A 219 11.88 5.57 26.83
C SER A 219 11.09 4.30 26.50
N CYS A 220 11.74 3.24 26.00
CA CYS A 220 11.08 1.99 25.62
C CYS A 220 11.25 0.88 26.66
N LEU A 221 11.97 1.08 27.77
CA LEU A 221 12.40 0.02 28.69
C LEU A 221 11.28 -0.82 29.34
N SER A 222 10.01 -0.42 29.23
CA SER A 222 8.86 -1.23 29.64
C SER A 222 8.31 -2.14 28.52
N MET A 223 8.63 -1.88 27.26
CA MET A 223 8.09 -2.58 26.09
C MET A 223 8.95 -3.78 25.69
N GLU A 224 8.32 -4.82 25.15
CA GLU A 224 9.01 -6.05 24.69
C GLU A 224 10.02 -5.80 23.57
N GLU A 225 9.83 -4.72 22.80
CA GLU A 225 10.75 -4.29 21.76
C GLU A 225 10.97 -2.78 21.80
N GLY A 226 12.13 -2.35 21.32
CA GLY A 226 12.42 -0.93 21.11
C GLY A 226 13.46 -0.74 20.01
N ARG A 227 13.33 0.38 19.30
CA ARG A 227 14.21 0.79 18.20
C ARG A 227 14.63 2.25 18.38
N VAL A 228 15.90 2.56 18.12
CA VAL A 228 16.37 3.93 17.89
C VAL A 228 16.84 4.05 16.45
N LEU A 229 16.27 5.02 15.74
CA LEU A 229 16.44 5.29 14.32
C LEU A 229 17.17 6.64 14.20
N ASN A 230 18.49 6.60 14.32
CA ASN A 230 19.32 7.79 14.17
C ASN A 230 19.81 7.94 12.72
N SER A 231 20.29 9.13 12.41
CA SER A 231 20.78 9.48 11.07
C SER A 231 22.01 8.69 10.66
N GLY A 232 22.86 8.34 11.63
CA GLY A 232 24.10 7.59 11.43
C GLY A 232 24.13 6.17 11.99
N CYS A 233 23.07 5.74 12.70
CA CYS A 233 23.04 4.41 13.31
C CYS A 233 21.61 3.93 13.62
N TYR A 234 21.50 2.63 13.81
CA TYR A 234 20.29 1.91 14.19
C TYR A 234 20.58 1.02 15.39
N MET A 235 19.66 1.00 16.36
CA MET A 235 19.72 0.08 17.50
C MET A 235 18.36 -0.53 17.74
N ARG A 236 18.29 -1.84 17.93
CA ARG A 236 17.05 -2.56 18.28
C ARG A 236 17.31 -3.57 19.39
N TYR A 237 16.33 -3.72 20.27
CA TYR A 237 16.20 -4.90 21.13
C TYR A 237 14.82 -5.55 21.00
N SER A 238 14.73 -6.83 21.38
CA SER A 238 13.50 -7.61 21.44
C SER A 238 13.64 -8.76 22.44
N THR A 239 12.52 -9.22 23.01
CA THR A 239 12.44 -10.48 23.76
C THR A 239 12.57 -11.71 22.86
N SER A 240 12.37 -11.57 21.54
CA SER A 240 12.53 -12.63 20.55
C SER A 240 13.79 -12.43 19.71
N LYS A 241 14.53 -13.51 19.42
CA LYS A 241 15.73 -13.42 18.58
C LYS A 241 15.35 -13.09 17.13
N PHE A 242 16.00 -12.08 16.54
CA PHE A 242 15.68 -11.56 15.20
C PHE A 242 16.90 -11.41 14.26
N TYR A 243 18.08 -11.90 14.65
CA TYR A 243 19.32 -11.78 13.87
C TYR A 243 19.96 -13.14 13.60
N ASN A 244 20.77 -13.22 12.54
CA ASN A 244 21.54 -14.41 12.19
C ASN A 244 22.87 -14.45 12.97
N ASN A 245 23.33 -15.64 13.40
CA ASN A 245 24.66 -15.78 13.99
C ASN A 245 25.70 -15.76 12.86
N SER A 246 26.67 -14.84 12.89
CA SER A 246 27.72 -14.77 11.87
C SER A 246 28.91 -15.72 12.11
N SER A 247 28.81 -16.70 13.02
CA SER A 247 29.94 -17.56 13.39
C SER A 247 29.84 -18.96 12.78
N THR A 248 30.70 -19.20 11.78
CA THR A 248 31.21 -20.49 11.25
C THR A 248 30.22 -21.46 10.60
N ASP A 249 30.12 -21.39 9.27
CA ASP A 249 29.89 -22.57 8.43
C ASP A 249 31.09 -23.53 8.60
N THR A 250 30.94 -24.52 9.47
CA THR A 250 31.81 -25.71 9.47
C THR A 250 30.93 -26.94 9.21
N PRO A 251 31.19 -27.75 8.17
CA PRO A 251 30.44 -28.97 7.93
C PRO A 251 30.71 -29.99 9.06
N PRO A 252 29.70 -30.73 9.54
CA PRO A 252 29.92 -31.74 10.57
C PRO A 252 30.82 -32.86 10.05
N GLY A 253 31.88 -33.13 10.80
CA GLY A 253 32.86 -34.17 10.54
C GLY A 253 32.24 -35.58 10.47
N LYS A 254 32.79 -36.38 9.55
CA LYS A 254 32.50 -37.80 9.37
C LYS A 254 32.96 -38.63 10.58
N GLY A 255 32.00 -39.25 11.27
CA GLY A 255 32.19 -40.47 12.04
C GLY A 255 31.56 -41.64 11.29
N GLY A 256 32.34 -42.68 11.02
CA GLY A 256 31.95 -43.85 10.22
C GLY A 256 30.87 -44.71 10.87
N GLY A 257 29.97 -45.25 10.04
CA GLY A 257 28.97 -46.23 10.44
C GLY A 257 28.05 -46.65 9.28
N ASN A 258 28.46 -47.73 8.59
CA ASN A 258 27.64 -48.70 7.86
C ASN A 258 27.15 -48.37 6.43
N ARG A 259 27.59 -49.21 5.47
CA ARG A 259 27.14 -49.29 4.06
C ARG A 259 25.60 -49.28 3.87
N LEU A 260 24.83 -49.57 4.91
CA LEU A 260 23.38 -49.49 4.93
C LEU A 260 22.84 -48.04 4.83
N ALA A 261 23.53 -47.07 5.44
CA ALA A 261 23.13 -45.66 5.42
C ALA A 261 23.33 -45.03 4.04
N VAL A 262 24.34 -45.47 3.29
CA VAL A 262 24.63 -45.00 1.93
C VAL A 262 23.58 -45.50 0.93
N ILE A 263 23.11 -46.74 1.06
CA ILE A 263 22.07 -47.32 0.19
C ILE A 263 20.72 -46.65 0.47
N LEU A 264 20.38 -46.41 1.74
CA LEU A 264 19.16 -45.68 2.12
C LEU A 264 19.22 -44.19 1.72
N ALA A 265 20.40 -43.56 1.79
CA ALA A 265 20.60 -42.18 1.32
C ALA A 265 20.51 -42.07 -0.21
N ALA A 266 21.01 -43.04 -0.98
CA ALA A 266 20.94 -43.03 -2.43
C ALA A 266 19.51 -43.24 -2.95
N ALA A 267 18.75 -44.16 -2.34
CA ALA A 267 17.36 -44.40 -2.71
C ALA A 267 16.44 -43.22 -2.36
N SER A 268 16.66 -42.58 -1.20
CA SER A 268 15.90 -41.38 -0.80
C SER A 268 16.26 -40.15 -1.64
N ALA A 269 17.52 -40.00 -2.05
CA ALA A 269 17.94 -38.94 -2.96
C ALA A 269 17.31 -39.08 -4.35
N ALA A 270 17.21 -40.29 -4.89
CA ALA A 270 16.58 -40.54 -6.19
C ALA A 270 15.07 -40.20 -6.18
N VAL A 271 14.36 -40.59 -5.12
CA VAL A 271 12.93 -40.26 -4.95
C VAL A 271 12.71 -38.76 -4.74
N ALA A 272 13.55 -38.10 -3.94
CA ALA A 272 13.50 -36.66 -3.75
C ALA A 272 13.75 -35.90 -5.06
N PHE A 273 14.72 -36.36 -5.87
CA PHE A 273 15.03 -35.75 -7.17
C PHE A 273 13.87 -35.88 -8.15
N LEU A 274 13.20 -37.04 -8.20
CA LEU A 274 12.00 -37.25 -9.02
C LEU A 274 10.83 -36.37 -8.57
N MET A 275 10.64 -36.19 -7.27
CA MET A 275 9.59 -35.32 -6.72
C MET A 275 9.89 -33.83 -6.94
N ILE A 276 11.14 -33.40 -6.81
CA ILE A 276 11.60 -32.04 -7.13
C ILE A 276 11.45 -31.79 -8.63
N ALA A 277 11.85 -32.75 -9.48
CA ALA A 277 11.65 -32.64 -10.92
C ALA A 277 10.16 -32.54 -11.27
N ALA A 278 9.30 -33.38 -10.69
CA ALA A 278 7.86 -33.35 -10.93
C ALA A 278 7.21 -32.04 -10.45
N THR A 279 7.62 -31.51 -9.29
CA THR A 279 7.12 -30.22 -8.77
C THR A 279 7.62 -29.04 -9.59
N ILE A 280 8.91 -28.99 -9.95
CA ILE A 280 9.44 -27.99 -10.88
C ILE A 280 8.71 -28.07 -12.21
N LEU A 281 8.45 -29.26 -12.74
CA LEU A 281 7.75 -29.46 -14.01
C LEU A 281 6.27 -29.09 -13.91
N PHE A 282 5.62 -29.31 -12.76
CA PHE A 282 4.26 -28.86 -12.46
C PHE A 282 4.18 -27.33 -12.34
N PHE A 283 5.08 -26.69 -11.59
CA PHE A 283 5.13 -25.23 -11.42
C PHE A 283 5.59 -24.53 -12.71
N ALA A 284 6.51 -25.12 -13.46
CA ALA A 284 6.92 -24.65 -14.78
C ALA A 284 5.77 -24.81 -15.77
N ARG A 285 5.05 -25.94 -15.78
CA ARG A 285 3.81 -26.09 -16.57
C ARG A 285 2.76 -25.07 -16.14
N LYS A 286 2.56 -24.83 -14.85
CA LYS A 286 1.60 -23.83 -14.34
C LYS A 286 2.01 -22.41 -14.70
N LYS A 287 3.30 -22.06 -14.60
CA LYS A 287 3.85 -20.77 -15.04
C LYS A 287 3.78 -20.61 -16.56
N LEU A 288 4.07 -21.66 -17.32
CA LEU A 288 3.99 -21.65 -18.79
C LEU A 288 2.54 -21.57 -19.26
N VAL A 289 1.61 -22.26 -18.60
CA VAL A 289 0.17 -22.18 -18.89
C VAL A 289 -0.38 -20.81 -18.48
N LYS A 290 0.03 -20.25 -17.33
CA LYS A 290 -0.34 -18.89 -16.90
C LYS A 290 0.22 -17.83 -17.87
N LYS A 291 1.51 -17.88 -18.17
CA LYS A 291 2.18 -16.99 -19.15
C LYS A 291 1.62 -17.17 -20.56
N ARG A 292 1.22 -18.39 -20.94
CA ARG A 292 0.47 -18.64 -22.18
C ARG A 292 -0.92 -18.01 -22.11
N ARG A 293 -1.67 -18.14 -21.01
CA ARG A 293 -3.00 -17.52 -20.83
C ARG A 293 -2.93 -15.99 -20.91
N GLU A 294 -1.95 -15.39 -20.22
CA GLU A 294 -1.66 -13.95 -20.28
C GLU A 294 -1.29 -13.50 -21.70
N ARG A 295 -0.37 -14.19 -22.38
CA ARG A 295 -0.04 -13.88 -23.80
C ARG A 295 -1.22 -14.12 -24.75
N LYS A 296 -2.05 -15.14 -24.50
CA LYS A 296 -3.23 -15.48 -25.30
C LYS A 296 -4.40 -14.53 -25.07
N GLN A 297 -4.43 -13.77 -23.96
CA GLN A 297 -5.44 -12.74 -23.67
C GLN A 297 -4.96 -11.32 -23.97
N LEU A 298 -3.70 -10.98 -23.66
CA LEU A 298 -3.10 -9.68 -23.96
C LEU A 298 -2.87 -9.49 -25.47
N GLY A 299 -2.50 -10.55 -26.19
CA GLY A 299 -2.28 -10.51 -27.64
C GLY A 299 -3.52 -10.07 -28.44
N PRO A 300 -4.67 -10.77 -28.31
CA PRO A 300 -5.91 -10.37 -28.98
C PRO A 300 -6.43 -9.01 -28.54
N LEU A 301 -6.23 -8.61 -27.27
CA LEU A 301 -6.67 -7.30 -26.79
C LEU A 301 -5.80 -6.17 -27.33
N LEU A 302 -4.47 -6.29 -27.31
CA LEU A 302 -3.56 -5.33 -27.96
C LEU A 302 -3.87 -5.18 -29.45
N VAL A 303 -4.16 -6.30 -30.12
CA VAL A 303 -4.56 -6.31 -31.54
C VAL A 303 -5.93 -5.65 -31.73
N SER A 304 -6.91 -5.95 -30.87
CA SER A 304 -8.26 -5.36 -30.94
C SER A 304 -8.22 -3.85 -30.68
N VAL A 305 -7.53 -3.40 -29.62
CA VAL A 305 -7.42 -1.99 -29.23
C VAL A 305 -6.63 -1.20 -30.28
N ASN A 306 -5.54 -1.75 -30.84
CA ASN A 306 -4.85 -1.11 -31.97
C ASN A 306 -5.71 -1.04 -33.23
N LYS A 307 -6.53 -2.07 -33.50
CA LYS A 307 -7.39 -2.13 -34.70
C LYS A 307 -8.63 -1.22 -34.59
N SER A 308 -9.08 -0.91 -33.38
CA SER A 308 -10.27 -0.11 -33.10
C SER A 308 -9.99 1.36 -32.73
N LYS A 309 -8.72 1.81 -32.79
CA LYS A 309 -8.28 3.18 -32.40
C LYS A 309 -8.68 3.58 -30.96
N LEU A 310 -8.93 2.61 -30.08
CA LEU A 310 -9.32 2.85 -28.69
C LEU A 310 -8.12 3.19 -27.78
N ASN A 311 -6.95 3.48 -28.35
CA ASN A 311 -5.71 3.78 -27.62
C ASN A 311 -5.52 5.29 -27.47
N PHE A 312 -5.53 5.75 -26.23
CA PHE A 312 -5.11 7.09 -25.87
C PHE A 312 -3.69 7.05 -25.30
N SER A 313 -2.87 8.04 -25.64
CA SER A 313 -1.57 8.19 -24.98
C SER A 313 -1.80 8.62 -23.52
N TYR A 314 -0.94 8.16 -22.60
CA TYR A 314 -1.02 8.56 -21.20
C TYR A 314 -0.90 10.08 -21.04
N GLU A 315 0.09 10.67 -21.72
CA GLU A 315 0.39 12.10 -21.71
C GLU A 315 -0.82 12.95 -22.15
N THR A 316 -1.55 12.50 -23.18
CA THR A 316 -2.77 13.18 -23.63
C THR A 316 -3.85 13.19 -22.56
N LEU A 317 -4.07 12.06 -21.87
CA LEU A 317 -5.09 11.97 -20.82
C LEU A 317 -4.67 12.70 -19.54
N GLU A 318 -3.39 12.68 -19.22
CA GLU A 318 -2.80 13.44 -18.13
C GLU A 318 -3.01 14.93 -18.36
N HIS A 319 -2.65 15.46 -19.53
CA HIS A 319 -2.90 16.87 -19.86
C HIS A 319 -4.40 17.20 -19.92
N ALA A 320 -5.21 16.32 -20.53
CA ALA A 320 -6.65 16.52 -20.65
C ALA A 320 -7.35 16.67 -19.30
N THR A 321 -6.87 15.97 -18.27
CA THR A 321 -7.43 16.02 -16.91
C THR A 321 -6.81 17.11 -16.04
N ASN A 322 -5.99 17.99 -16.62
CA ASN A 322 -5.15 18.93 -15.89
C ASN A 322 -4.27 18.20 -14.85
N TYR A 323 -3.54 17.20 -15.30
CA TYR A 323 -2.64 16.38 -14.48
C TYR A 323 -3.34 15.69 -13.30
N PHE A 324 -4.58 15.22 -13.52
CA PHE A 324 -5.44 14.63 -12.50
C PHE A 324 -5.66 15.53 -11.27
N ASP A 325 -5.80 16.84 -11.49
CA ASP A 325 -6.07 17.80 -10.42
C ASP A 325 -7.39 17.48 -9.70
N ASN A 326 -7.42 17.73 -8.38
CA ASN A 326 -8.59 17.45 -7.55
C ASN A 326 -9.82 18.28 -7.96
N SER A 327 -9.65 19.45 -8.56
CA SER A 327 -10.75 20.27 -9.11
C SER A 327 -11.52 19.58 -10.24
N ASN A 328 -10.88 18.65 -10.96
CA ASN A 328 -11.50 17.85 -12.02
C ASN A 328 -11.99 16.49 -11.50
N LYS A 329 -11.83 16.17 -10.22
CA LYS A 329 -12.22 14.86 -9.70
C LYS A 329 -13.74 14.72 -9.65
N LEU A 330 -14.25 13.69 -10.32
CA LEU A 330 -15.68 13.35 -10.37
C LEU A 330 -16.09 12.37 -9.27
N GLY A 331 -15.16 11.53 -8.81
CA GLY A 331 -15.44 10.56 -7.75
C GLY A 331 -14.29 9.59 -7.50
N GLN A 332 -14.40 8.80 -6.44
CA GLN A 332 -13.44 7.76 -6.09
C GLN A 332 -14.15 6.56 -5.45
N GLY A 333 -13.71 5.35 -5.77
CA GLY A 333 -14.19 4.10 -5.17
C GLY A 333 -13.09 3.05 -5.10
N GLY A 334 -13.44 1.81 -4.72
CA GLY A 334 -12.45 0.73 -4.50
C GLY A 334 -11.62 0.33 -5.73
N SER A 335 -12.06 0.68 -6.94
CA SER A 335 -11.35 0.37 -8.19
C SER A 335 -10.51 1.52 -8.73
N GLY A 336 -10.56 2.72 -8.13
CA GLY A 336 -9.82 3.88 -8.62
C GLY A 336 -10.53 5.22 -8.43
N SER A 337 -9.94 6.26 -9.02
CA SER A 337 -10.50 7.63 -9.04
C SER A 337 -10.90 8.01 -10.47
N VAL A 338 -11.95 8.82 -10.62
CA VAL A 338 -12.47 9.29 -11.90
C VAL A 338 -12.31 10.80 -11.98
N TYR A 339 -11.80 11.30 -13.10
CA TYR A 339 -11.54 12.71 -13.36
C TYR A 339 -12.24 13.16 -14.65
N LYS A 340 -12.70 14.40 -14.67
CA LYS A 340 -13.13 15.09 -15.88
C LYS A 340 -11.89 15.47 -16.69
N GLY A 341 -11.93 15.20 -17.98
CA GLY A 341 -10.90 15.63 -18.92
C GLY A 341 -11.48 16.31 -20.15
N ILE A 342 -10.69 17.18 -20.77
CA ILE A 342 -10.97 17.80 -22.05
C ILE A 342 -9.86 17.36 -23.03
N LEU A 343 -10.22 16.52 -23.99
CA LEU A 343 -9.30 16.02 -25.01
C LEU A 343 -8.86 17.16 -25.96
N PRO A 344 -7.76 16.99 -26.74
CA PRO A 344 -7.26 18.04 -27.64
C PRO A 344 -8.25 18.49 -28.73
N ASP A 345 -9.19 17.62 -29.08
CA ASP A 345 -10.29 17.91 -30.01
C ASP A 345 -11.48 18.63 -29.35
N GLY A 346 -11.39 18.95 -28.06
CA GLY A 346 -12.42 19.59 -27.26
C GLY A 346 -13.45 18.62 -26.67
N GLN A 347 -13.34 17.31 -26.93
CA GLN A 347 -14.27 16.34 -26.37
C GLN A 347 -14.10 16.21 -24.85
N VAL A 348 -15.20 16.36 -24.11
CA VAL A 348 -15.22 16.15 -22.66
C VAL A 348 -15.38 14.67 -22.34
N VAL A 349 -14.49 14.14 -21.51
CA VAL A 349 -14.42 12.71 -21.16
C VAL A 349 -14.31 12.50 -19.65
N ALA A 350 -14.62 11.29 -19.20
CA ALA A 350 -14.35 10.84 -17.85
C ALA A 350 -13.18 9.84 -17.86
N VAL A 351 -12.07 10.21 -17.24
CA VAL A 351 -10.84 9.40 -17.18
C VAL A 351 -10.77 8.71 -15.82
N LYS A 352 -10.92 7.38 -15.83
CA LYS A 352 -10.79 6.53 -14.64
C LYS A 352 -9.35 6.05 -14.50
N ARG A 353 -8.71 6.48 -13.42
CA ARG A 353 -7.37 6.08 -12.98
C ARG A 353 -7.49 4.92 -12.00
N LEU A 354 -7.04 3.74 -12.41
CA LEU A 354 -7.13 2.51 -11.60
C LEU A 354 -6.02 2.45 -10.53
N PHE A 355 -6.32 1.90 -9.35
CA PHE A 355 -5.30 1.74 -8.31
C PHE A 355 -4.30 0.61 -8.63
N PHE A 356 -3.03 0.85 -8.32
CA PHE A 356 -1.97 -0.14 -8.44
C PHE A 356 -1.97 -1.12 -7.29
N ASN A 357 -2.66 -2.26 -7.45
CA ASN A 357 -2.37 -3.45 -6.66
C ASN A 357 -2.03 -4.63 -7.57
N THR A 358 -0.76 -5.04 -7.53
CA THR A 358 -0.05 -5.91 -8.51
C THR A 358 -0.65 -7.29 -8.77
N ARG A 359 -1.64 -7.75 -7.98
CA ARG A 359 -2.31 -9.05 -8.21
C ARG A 359 -3.74 -8.96 -8.76
N GLN A 360 -4.45 -7.85 -8.58
CA GLN A 360 -5.87 -7.71 -8.97
C GLN A 360 -6.06 -6.75 -10.15
N TRP A 361 -5.11 -5.81 -10.37
CA TRP A 361 -5.23 -4.78 -11.40
C TRP A 361 -5.45 -5.34 -12.81
N VAL A 362 -4.71 -6.40 -13.17
CA VAL A 362 -4.81 -7.07 -14.48
C VAL A 362 -6.23 -7.58 -14.70
N ASP A 363 -6.77 -8.35 -13.76
CA ASP A 363 -8.11 -8.94 -13.91
C ASP A 363 -9.21 -7.85 -13.96
N HIS A 364 -9.12 -6.79 -13.15
CA HIS A 364 -10.08 -5.68 -13.19
C HIS A 364 -10.03 -4.91 -14.50
N PHE A 365 -8.83 -4.58 -14.99
CA PHE A 365 -8.65 -3.89 -16.27
C PHE A 365 -9.19 -4.73 -17.44
N PHE A 366 -8.82 -6.02 -17.50
CA PHE A 366 -9.26 -6.91 -18.57
C PHE A 366 -10.76 -7.20 -18.51
N ASN A 367 -11.35 -7.34 -17.33
CA ASN A 367 -12.79 -7.49 -17.20
C ASN A 367 -13.49 -6.24 -17.72
N GLU A 368 -13.08 -5.05 -17.31
CA GLU A 368 -13.75 -3.81 -17.67
C GLU A 368 -13.63 -3.53 -19.18
N VAL A 369 -12.45 -3.72 -19.78
CA VAL A 369 -12.27 -3.57 -21.23
C VAL A 369 -13.04 -4.64 -22.01
N ASN A 370 -12.91 -5.93 -21.68
CA ASN A 370 -13.56 -6.99 -22.48
C ASN A 370 -15.08 -7.03 -22.32
N LEU A 371 -15.61 -6.72 -21.14
CA LEU A 371 -17.07 -6.71 -20.91
C LEU A 371 -17.71 -5.47 -21.53
N ILE A 372 -17.15 -4.29 -21.32
CA ILE A 372 -17.84 -3.03 -21.66
C ILE A 372 -17.56 -2.62 -23.11
N SER A 373 -16.41 -2.96 -23.70
CA SER A 373 -16.13 -2.60 -25.11
C SER A 373 -17.13 -3.22 -26.10
N GLY A 374 -17.75 -4.35 -25.73
CA GLY A 374 -18.76 -5.03 -26.55
C GLY A 374 -20.20 -4.59 -26.27
N ILE A 375 -20.46 -3.90 -25.16
CA ILE A 375 -21.82 -3.57 -24.72
C ILE A 375 -22.13 -2.12 -25.06
N HIS A 376 -23.03 -1.93 -26.02
CA HIS A 376 -23.57 -0.61 -26.37
C HIS A 376 -25.04 -0.57 -25.95
N HIS A 377 -25.34 0.20 -24.90
CA HIS A 377 -26.70 0.36 -24.41
C HIS A 377 -26.94 1.80 -23.97
N LYS A 378 -28.13 2.35 -24.28
CA LYS A 378 -28.49 3.76 -24.01
C LYS A 378 -28.38 4.20 -22.53
N ASN A 379 -28.38 3.24 -21.60
CA ASN A 379 -28.32 3.47 -20.16
C ASN A 379 -27.00 2.99 -19.52
N LEU A 380 -25.97 2.71 -20.32
CA LEU A 380 -24.64 2.33 -19.83
C LEU A 380 -23.61 3.31 -20.37
N VAL A 381 -22.76 3.81 -19.48
CA VAL A 381 -21.70 4.76 -19.84
C VAL A 381 -20.73 4.07 -20.81
N LYS A 382 -20.58 4.66 -21.99
CA LYS A 382 -19.76 4.11 -23.07
C LYS A 382 -18.27 4.22 -22.73
N LEU A 383 -17.55 3.11 -22.90
CA LEU A 383 -16.09 3.09 -22.92
C LEU A 383 -15.60 3.64 -24.28
N LEU A 384 -14.87 4.75 -24.25
CA LEU A 384 -14.29 5.41 -25.43
C LEU A 384 -12.89 4.90 -25.75
N GLY A 385 -12.16 4.39 -24.74
CA GLY A 385 -10.84 3.81 -24.95
C GLY A 385 -10.07 3.60 -23.66
N CYS A 386 -8.78 3.32 -23.79
CA CYS A 386 -7.88 3.13 -22.66
C CYS A 386 -6.45 3.58 -22.98
N SER A 387 -5.66 3.78 -21.93
CA SER A 387 -4.21 3.94 -22.02
C SER A 387 -3.55 2.79 -21.26
N ILE A 388 -2.68 2.06 -21.97
CA ILE A 388 -1.95 0.87 -21.46
C ILE A 388 -0.44 1.03 -21.55
N THR A 389 0.04 2.14 -22.12
CA THR A 389 1.46 2.40 -22.38
C THR A 389 2.10 3.35 -21.36
N GLY A 390 1.33 3.82 -20.37
CA GLY A 390 1.79 4.75 -19.34
C GLY A 390 2.27 4.07 -18.05
N PRO A 391 2.79 4.86 -17.08
CA PRO A 391 3.09 4.38 -15.73
C PRO A 391 1.83 3.87 -15.04
N GLU A 392 0.66 4.36 -15.48
CA GLU A 392 -0.65 3.98 -14.97
C GLU A 392 -1.61 3.60 -16.08
N SER A 393 -2.51 2.69 -15.78
CA SER A 393 -3.53 2.25 -16.73
C SER A 393 -4.81 3.01 -16.52
N LEU A 394 -5.25 3.66 -17.60
CA LEU A 394 -6.38 4.57 -17.60
C LEU A 394 -7.49 4.02 -18.49
N LEU A 395 -8.72 4.21 -18.06
CA LEU A 395 -9.92 3.96 -18.88
C LEU A 395 -10.59 5.28 -19.19
N VAL A 396 -11.03 5.46 -20.43
CA VAL A 396 -11.66 6.69 -20.92
C VAL A 396 -13.11 6.38 -21.23
N TYR A 397 -14.02 7.10 -20.57
CA TYR A 397 -15.46 7.01 -20.75
C TYR A 397 -16.02 8.31 -21.30
N GLU A 398 -17.22 8.24 -21.85
CA GLU A 398 -18.00 9.46 -22.11
C GLU A 398 -18.29 10.18 -20.79
N PHE A 399 -18.27 11.51 -20.83
CA PHE A 399 -18.66 12.32 -19.69
C PHE A 399 -20.18 12.43 -19.63
N VAL A 400 -20.76 12.05 -18.49
CA VAL A 400 -22.20 12.20 -18.22
C VAL A 400 -22.39 13.40 -17.30
N ALA A 401 -23.12 14.41 -17.78
CA ALA A 401 -23.49 15.59 -16.99
C ALA A 401 -24.62 15.26 -15.99
N ASN A 402 -24.91 16.19 -15.06
CA ASN A 402 -25.98 16.10 -14.06
C ASN A 402 -25.70 15.22 -12.83
N GLN A 403 -24.45 15.28 -12.34
CA GLN A 403 -24.02 14.65 -11.09
C GLN A 403 -24.18 13.12 -11.08
N SER A 404 -23.66 12.46 -10.05
CA SER A 404 -23.71 11.02 -9.94
C SER A 404 -25.02 10.53 -9.33
N VAL A 405 -25.35 9.25 -9.55
CA VAL A 405 -26.47 8.60 -8.84
C VAL A 405 -26.28 8.69 -7.32
N HIS A 406 -25.04 8.68 -6.83
CA HIS A 406 -24.76 8.88 -5.41
C HIS A 406 -25.24 10.26 -4.93
N ASP A 407 -25.02 11.31 -5.72
CA ASP A 407 -25.45 12.67 -5.39
C ASP A 407 -26.98 12.80 -5.38
N HIS A 408 -27.68 12.11 -6.29
CA HIS A 408 -29.16 12.09 -6.29
C HIS A 408 -29.76 11.22 -5.17
N LEU A 409 -29.07 10.14 -4.79
CA LEU A 409 -29.51 9.24 -3.72
C LEU A 409 -29.23 9.79 -2.33
N PHE A 410 -28.13 10.53 -2.15
CA PHE A 410 -27.61 10.93 -0.84
C PHE A 410 -27.27 12.42 -0.69
N GLY A 411 -27.20 13.20 -1.78
CA GLY A 411 -26.76 14.59 -1.76
C GLY A 411 -27.85 15.62 -1.42
N CYS A 412 -27.41 16.82 -1.07
CA CYS A 412 -28.23 18.03 -0.93
C CYS A 412 -28.21 18.82 -2.25
N SER A 413 -29.29 18.76 -3.04
CA SER A 413 -29.42 19.59 -4.24
C SER A 413 -29.95 21.00 -3.90
N PRO A 414 -29.35 22.09 -4.41
CA PRO A 414 -29.76 23.47 -4.11
C PRO A 414 -30.89 24.01 -5.00
N ILE A 415 -31.60 23.16 -5.77
CA ILE A 415 -32.48 23.61 -6.86
C ILE A 415 -33.96 23.72 -6.45
N TYR A 416 -34.39 23.16 -5.32
CA TYR A 416 -35.73 23.37 -4.77
C TYR A 416 -35.68 23.46 -3.24
N ASP A 417 -36.46 24.37 -2.65
CA ASP A 417 -36.55 24.66 -1.20
C ASP A 417 -37.07 23.50 -0.33
N PHE A 418 -37.06 22.26 -0.84
CA PHE A 418 -37.39 21.05 -0.09
C PHE A 418 -36.33 19.98 -0.36
N TYR A 419 -35.56 19.63 0.68
CA TYR A 419 -34.49 18.64 0.65
C TYR A 419 -35.03 17.24 0.29
N PHE A 420 -35.02 16.88 -0.99
CA PHE A 420 -35.47 15.56 -1.43
C PHE A 420 -34.30 14.58 -1.55
N ASN A 421 -34.08 13.79 -0.50
CA ASN A 421 -33.21 12.62 -0.55
C ASN A 421 -34.04 11.39 -0.93
N ILE A 422 -33.81 10.84 -2.12
CA ILE A 422 -34.58 9.71 -2.68
C ILE A 422 -34.56 8.51 -1.74
N SER A 423 -33.42 8.24 -1.10
CA SER A 423 -33.28 7.11 -0.17
C SER A 423 -34.13 7.29 1.10
N ILE A 424 -34.20 8.52 1.63
CA ILE A 424 -35.05 8.85 2.79
C ILE A 424 -36.52 8.80 2.42
N PHE A 425 -36.88 9.35 1.25
CA PHE A 425 -38.24 9.33 0.75
C PHE A 425 -38.76 7.89 0.57
N ALA A 426 -37.99 7.05 -0.13
CA ALA A 426 -38.33 5.64 -0.30
C ALA A 426 -38.39 4.88 1.03
N TRP A 427 -37.50 5.19 1.98
CA TRP A 427 -37.52 4.60 3.32
C TRP A 427 -38.79 4.98 4.12
N ASN A 428 -39.22 6.23 4.05
CA ASN A 428 -40.43 6.67 4.74
C ASN A 428 -41.68 5.97 4.19
N LEU A 429 -41.81 5.90 2.86
CA LEU A 429 -42.89 5.17 2.21
C LEU A 429 -42.85 3.65 2.50
N TYR A 430 -41.65 3.08 2.62
CA TYR A 430 -41.48 1.70 3.07
C TYR A 430 -42.05 1.48 4.47
N GLY A 431 -41.74 2.37 5.42
CA GLY A 431 -42.24 2.30 6.79
C GLY A 431 -43.76 2.50 6.90
N LEU A 432 -44.37 3.22 5.96
CA LEU A 432 -45.82 3.45 5.88
C LEU A 432 -46.57 2.35 5.11
N GLY A 433 -45.86 1.42 4.47
CA GLY A 433 -46.46 0.38 3.62
C GLY A 433 -46.92 0.88 2.25
N THR A 434 -46.55 2.11 1.85
CA THR A 434 -46.96 2.77 0.60
C THR A 434 -45.80 2.95 -0.38
N LEU A 435 -44.86 2.00 -0.42
CA LEU A 435 -43.62 2.10 -1.21
C LEU A 435 -43.86 2.38 -2.70
N CYS A 436 -44.97 1.90 -3.27
CA CYS A 436 -45.34 2.12 -4.67
C CYS A 436 -45.60 3.59 -5.01
N GLU A 437 -45.86 4.46 -4.03
CA GLU A 437 -45.95 5.91 -4.23
C GLU A 437 -44.60 6.53 -4.64
N ALA A 438 -43.49 5.81 -4.47
CA ALA A 438 -42.17 6.25 -4.93
C ALA A 438 -41.96 6.10 -6.45
N VAL A 439 -42.88 5.41 -7.14
CA VAL A 439 -42.77 5.18 -8.59
C VAL A 439 -42.98 6.50 -9.34
N ASP A 440 -42.09 6.76 -10.30
CA ASP A 440 -42.09 8.02 -11.05
C ASP A 440 -43.43 8.23 -11.81
N PRO A 441 -44.12 9.38 -11.62
CA PRO A 441 -45.38 9.67 -12.29
C PRO A 441 -45.31 9.62 -13.84
N SER A 442 -44.13 9.83 -14.42
CA SER A 442 -43.89 9.72 -15.87
C SER A 442 -44.12 8.31 -16.43
N LEU A 443 -44.23 7.29 -15.58
CA LEU A 443 -44.63 5.95 -15.97
C LEU A 443 -46.14 5.83 -16.22
N HIS A 444 -46.94 6.84 -15.88
CA HIS A 444 -48.39 6.92 -16.17
C HIS A 444 -49.17 5.65 -15.76
N GLY A 445 -48.80 5.03 -14.63
CA GLY A 445 -49.42 3.78 -14.15
C GLY A 445 -49.12 2.54 -15.00
N LYS A 446 -48.19 2.61 -15.96
CA LYS A 446 -47.78 1.49 -16.82
C LYS A 446 -46.70 0.63 -16.15
N PHE A 447 -47.00 0.09 -14.98
CA PHE A 447 -46.12 -0.82 -14.25
C PHE A 447 -46.94 -1.82 -13.43
N GLU A 448 -46.35 -2.97 -13.13
CA GLU A 448 -46.94 -3.93 -12.21
C GLU A 448 -46.54 -3.56 -10.77
N GLU A 449 -47.53 -3.41 -9.89
CA GLU A 449 -47.33 -2.89 -8.54
C GLU A 449 -46.43 -3.79 -7.69
N GLU A 450 -46.61 -5.11 -7.79
CA GLU A 450 -45.78 -6.09 -7.08
C GLU A 450 -44.32 -6.08 -7.56
N GLU A 451 -44.10 -5.97 -8.87
CA GLU A 451 -42.74 -5.85 -9.43
C GLU A 451 -42.07 -4.53 -9.01
N ALA A 452 -42.81 -3.42 -9.04
CA ALA A 452 -42.29 -2.12 -8.61
C ALA A 452 -41.94 -2.13 -7.12
N ARG A 453 -42.82 -2.67 -6.27
CA ARG A 453 -42.58 -2.85 -4.83
C ARG A 453 -41.33 -3.70 -4.59
N LYS A 454 -41.21 -4.81 -5.31
CA LYS A 454 -40.05 -5.72 -5.26
C LYS A 454 -38.75 -5.00 -5.63
N LEU A 455 -38.75 -4.25 -6.73
CA LEU A 455 -37.59 -3.49 -7.21
C LEU A 455 -37.15 -2.41 -6.23
N LEU A 456 -38.11 -1.65 -5.68
CA LEU A 456 -37.83 -0.59 -4.71
C LEU A 456 -37.28 -1.16 -3.40
N GLN A 457 -37.79 -2.30 -2.94
CA GLN A 457 -37.27 -2.99 -1.76
C GLN A 457 -35.83 -3.49 -1.96
N ILE A 458 -35.53 -4.08 -3.12
CA ILE A 458 -34.15 -4.46 -3.50
C ILE A 458 -33.27 -3.21 -3.56
N GLY A 459 -33.77 -2.10 -4.11
CA GLY A 459 -33.09 -0.81 -4.12
C GLY A 459 -32.67 -0.35 -2.73
N LEU A 460 -33.58 -0.41 -1.75
CA LEU A 460 -33.31 -0.08 -0.34
C LEU A 460 -32.24 -0.98 0.31
N LEU A 461 -32.11 -2.24 -0.12
CA LEU A 461 -31.02 -3.12 0.32
C LEU A 461 -29.68 -2.74 -0.32
N CYS A 462 -29.68 -2.36 -1.59
CA CYS A 462 -28.45 -1.99 -2.33
C CYS A 462 -27.81 -0.69 -1.82
N VAL A 463 -28.61 0.22 -1.25
CA VAL A 463 -28.15 1.54 -0.78
C VAL A 463 -27.85 1.59 0.73
N GLN A 464 -27.85 0.45 1.41
CA GLN A 464 -27.52 0.35 2.84
C GLN A 464 -26.17 0.99 3.16
N ALA A 465 -26.02 1.66 4.30
CA ALA A 465 -24.76 2.34 4.62
C ALA A 465 -23.59 1.36 4.85
N SER A 466 -23.84 0.24 5.53
CA SER A 466 -22.82 -0.80 5.72
C SER A 466 -22.71 -1.68 4.48
N ALA A 467 -21.46 -1.86 4.00
CA ALA A 467 -21.18 -2.75 2.87
C ALA A 467 -21.55 -4.22 3.16
N GLU A 468 -21.50 -4.64 4.42
CA GLU A 468 -21.84 -6.01 4.85
C GLU A 468 -23.34 -6.31 4.76
N LEU A 469 -24.17 -5.26 4.81
CA LEU A 469 -25.63 -5.37 4.70
C LEU A 469 -26.12 -5.30 3.25
N ARG A 470 -25.25 -4.93 2.30
CA ARG A 470 -25.59 -4.87 0.87
C ARG A 470 -25.52 -6.27 0.25
N PRO A 471 -26.54 -6.70 -0.52
CA PRO A 471 -26.47 -7.96 -1.23
C PRO A 471 -25.39 -7.93 -2.32
N SER A 472 -24.78 -9.08 -2.60
CA SER A 472 -23.89 -9.21 -3.76
C SER A 472 -24.69 -9.11 -5.06
N MET A 473 -24.06 -8.69 -6.16
CA MET A 473 -24.76 -8.60 -7.45
C MET A 473 -25.35 -9.93 -7.92
N SER A 474 -24.71 -11.07 -7.60
CA SER A 474 -25.27 -12.39 -7.91
C SER A 474 -26.55 -12.68 -7.12
N MET A 475 -26.63 -12.21 -5.88
CA MET A 475 -27.82 -12.29 -5.05
C MET A 475 -28.93 -11.37 -5.58
N VAL A 476 -28.59 -10.13 -5.97
CA VAL A 476 -29.55 -9.19 -6.58
C VAL A 476 -30.17 -9.79 -7.85
N VAL A 477 -29.36 -10.39 -8.72
CA VAL A 477 -29.88 -11.03 -9.95
C VAL A 477 -30.82 -12.19 -9.63
N LYS A 478 -30.54 -12.98 -8.58
CA LYS A 478 -31.45 -14.03 -8.10
C LYS A 478 -32.75 -13.44 -7.55
N MET A 479 -32.67 -12.39 -6.73
CA MET A 479 -33.85 -11.68 -6.24
C MET A 479 -34.71 -11.13 -7.39
N LEU A 480 -34.10 -10.64 -8.46
CA LEU A 480 -34.81 -10.12 -9.63
C LEU A 480 -35.47 -11.24 -10.47
N LYS A 481 -34.77 -12.34 -10.72
CA LYS A 481 -35.21 -13.41 -11.63
C LYS A 481 -36.05 -14.51 -10.98
N ASP A 482 -35.76 -14.83 -9.73
CA ASP A 482 -36.35 -15.95 -9.02
C ASP A 482 -37.34 -15.44 -7.96
N ASN A 483 -38.18 -16.35 -7.44
CA ASN A 483 -39.09 -16.06 -6.33
C ASN A 483 -38.35 -16.13 -4.97
N HIS A 484 -37.15 -15.56 -4.93
CA HIS A 484 -36.28 -15.59 -3.76
C HIS A 484 -36.79 -14.60 -2.70
N GLU A 485 -36.77 -15.02 -1.44
CA GLU A 485 -37.19 -14.16 -0.33
C GLU A 485 -36.28 -12.94 -0.22
N ILE A 486 -36.89 -11.75 -0.10
CA ILE A 486 -36.18 -10.48 -0.03
C ILE A 486 -36.02 -10.08 1.44
N PRO A 487 -34.78 -9.96 1.94
CA PRO A 487 -34.54 -9.48 3.30
C PRO A 487 -35.17 -8.12 3.57
N GLN A 488 -35.55 -7.91 4.82
CA GLN A 488 -36.05 -6.61 5.27
C GLN A 488 -34.88 -5.61 5.31
N PRO A 489 -34.98 -4.44 4.62
CA PRO A 489 -33.95 -3.42 4.70
C PRO A 489 -33.89 -2.81 6.10
N THR A 490 -32.69 -2.39 6.53
CA THR A 490 -32.49 -1.75 7.85
C THR A 490 -32.46 -0.23 7.72
N LYS A 491 -32.75 0.46 8.83
CA LYS A 491 -32.88 1.92 8.86
C LYS A 491 -31.58 2.60 8.40
N PRO A 492 -31.61 3.52 7.42
CA PRO A 492 -30.44 4.28 7.02
C PRO A 492 -29.91 5.13 8.20
N PRO A 493 -28.60 5.09 8.52
CA PRO A 493 -28.03 5.76 9.70
C PRO A 493 -28.08 7.30 9.66
N PHE A 494 -28.36 7.90 8.49
CA PHE A 494 -28.44 9.36 8.31
C PHE A 494 -29.59 10.01 9.09
N LEU A 495 -30.59 9.23 9.54
CA LEU A 495 -31.71 9.70 10.35
C LEU A 495 -31.32 10.09 11.79
N THR A 496 -30.07 9.86 12.19
CA THR A 496 -29.54 10.23 13.52
C THR A 496 -28.73 11.54 13.51
N ALA A 497 -28.30 12.02 12.34
CA ALA A 497 -27.45 13.22 12.22
C ALA A 497 -28.21 14.49 11.80
N ALA A 498 -29.45 14.37 11.31
CA ALA A 498 -30.28 15.51 10.91
C ALA A 498 -30.71 16.41 12.09
N SER A 499 -30.50 15.99 13.35
CA SER A 499 -30.68 16.85 14.53
C SER A 499 -29.42 17.63 14.93
N ALA A 500 -28.25 17.39 14.32
CA ALA A 500 -26.98 17.95 14.76
C ALA A 500 -26.23 18.82 13.71
N GLU A 501 -26.61 18.79 12.43
CA GLU A 501 -25.86 19.48 11.35
C GLU A 501 -26.69 20.46 10.51
N SER A 502 -27.63 21.17 11.11
CA SER A 502 -28.34 22.28 10.44
C SER A 502 -27.47 23.55 10.26
N SER A 503 -26.19 23.54 10.64
CA SER A 503 -25.39 24.77 10.77
C SER A 503 -24.23 24.93 9.78
N GLN A 504 -23.86 23.94 8.96
CA GLN A 504 -22.63 24.02 8.15
C GLN A 504 -22.82 24.30 6.65
N CYS A 505 -24.03 24.21 6.08
CA CYS A 505 -24.26 24.56 4.67
C CYS A 505 -24.54 26.05 4.41
N ALA A 506 -24.65 26.89 5.44
CA ALA A 506 -25.02 28.30 5.31
C ALA A 506 -23.83 29.26 5.04
N GLN A 507 -22.57 28.81 5.11
CA GLN A 507 -21.40 29.71 5.05
C GLN A 507 -20.67 29.79 3.70
N SER A 508 -21.05 28.99 2.70
CA SER A 508 -20.32 28.95 1.41
C SER A 508 -20.97 29.75 0.28
N ARG A 509 -21.91 30.68 0.56
CA ARG A 509 -22.66 31.43 -0.47
C ARG A 509 -22.65 32.95 -0.32
N THR A 510 -21.54 33.53 0.09
CA THR A 510 -21.32 34.99 -0.05
C THR A 510 -19.96 35.31 -0.65
N SER A 511 -19.73 34.88 -1.90
CA SER A 511 -18.77 35.53 -2.78
C SER A 511 -18.83 34.97 -4.20
N GLN A 512 -19.74 35.51 -5.03
CA GLN A 512 -19.47 35.71 -6.45
C GLN A 512 -20.08 37.04 -6.92
N SER A 513 -19.19 37.91 -7.44
CA SER A 513 -19.41 39.14 -8.24
C SER A 513 -20.06 40.33 -7.49
N GLN A 514 -19.43 41.50 -7.36
CA GLN A 514 -19.04 42.45 -8.43
C GLN A 514 -17.97 43.50 -7.95
N PRO A 515 -17.50 44.47 -8.79
CA PRO A 515 -16.08 44.85 -8.89
C PRO A 515 -15.61 46.09 -8.07
N GLU A 516 -14.27 46.25 -8.07
CA GLU A 516 -13.44 47.46 -7.81
C GLU A 516 -13.25 48.01 -6.37
N SER A 517 -11.96 47.95 -5.95
CA SER A 517 -11.11 49.06 -5.46
C SER A 517 -10.39 48.86 -4.11
N TYR A 518 -9.06 49.01 -4.19
CA TYR A 518 -8.02 49.43 -3.24
C TYR A 518 -8.01 49.03 -1.73
N ASN A 519 -6.80 48.56 -1.37
CA ASN A 519 -6.04 48.71 -0.12
C ASN A 519 -6.18 47.71 1.06
N THR A 520 -5.09 46.94 1.21
CA THR A 520 -4.24 46.74 2.40
C THR A 520 -4.87 46.45 3.76
N GLN A 521 -4.69 45.24 4.30
CA GLN A 521 -3.78 44.93 5.43
C GLN A 521 -3.96 43.50 5.95
N SER A 522 -2.83 42.97 6.44
CA SER A 522 -2.58 41.61 6.93
C SER A 522 -3.00 41.43 8.40
N SER A 523 -3.67 40.31 8.71
CA SER A 523 -3.59 39.53 9.96
C SER A 523 -4.51 38.30 9.76
N GLY A 524 -4.14 37.04 9.92
CA GLY A 524 -3.45 36.39 11.02
C GLY A 524 -4.42 35.40 11.69
N ASN A 525 -4.33 34.10 11.34
CA ASN A 525 -4.39 32.92 12.25
C ASN A 525 -5.15 31.67 11.72
N ASN A 526 -4.36 30.58 11.66
CA ASN A 526 -4.57 29.21 12.15
C ASN A 526 -5.93 28.50 12.01
N ILE A 527 -5.90 27.36 11.30
CA ILE A 527 -6.91 26.30 11.36
C ILE A 527 -6.22 24.98 11.76
N SER A 528 -6.81 24.34 12.76
CA SER A 528 -6.52 23.01 13.30
C SER A 528 -7.04 21.89 12.39
N GLU A 529 -6.18 20.97 11.98
CA GLU A 529 -6.54 19.74 11.26
C GLU A 529 -6.89 18.60 12.24
N SER A 530 -8.09 18.03 12.12
CA SER A 530 -8.44 16.73 12.71
C SER A 530 -8.38 15.65 11.62
N PHE A 531 -7.46 14.71 11.80
CA PHE A 531 -7.26 13.53 10.95
C PHE A 531 -8.27 12.43 11.32
N ILE A 532 -8.88 11.81 10.32
CA ILE A 532 -9.58 10.52 10.44
C ILE A 532 -8.80 9.48 9.62
N GLU A 533 -8.30 8.45 10.31
CA GLU A 533 -7.61 7.30 9.72
C GLU A 533 -8.59 6.30 9.08
N PRO A 534 -8.27 5.72 7.90
CA PRO A 534 -9.02 4.59 7.35
C PRO A 534 -8.41 3.24 7.80
N ARG A 535 -9.28 2.31 8.23
CA ARG A 535 -8.99 0.88 8.43
C ARG A 535 -8.91 0.11 7.12
#